data_AF-A0A951TNT3-F1
#
_entry.id   AF-A0A951TNT3-F1
#
_cell.length_a   1.000
_cell.length_b   1.000
_cell.length_c   1.000
_cell.angle_alpha   90.00
_cell.angle_beta   90.00
_cell.angle_gamma   90.00
#
_symmetry.space_group_name_H-M   'P 1'
#
loop_
_entity.id
_entity.type
_entity.pdbx_description
1 polymer ?
#
loop_
_entity_poly.entity_id
_entity_poly.type
_entity_poly.pdbx_seq_one_letter_code
_entity_poly.pdbx_strand_id
1 'polypeptide(L)'
;MTDTAMRMNVISRLGLRRSAPRGRPLLLAAVAALLISGCSADPDDLEPLVPAAQAREQVPALLETATAAFNLPAPPAPQASEVEEQPCDDRAGQPDNENLIRLFGGRQIPAPAGDSEQQVETVSASLATANDWSREKASVGSSWRLRTPEGYMLVLRPVSPQLMTISIASPCARP
;
A
#
# COMPACT_ATOMS: atom_id res chain seq x y z
N MET A 1 42.70 -22.05 31.45
CA MET A 1 42.85 -22.21 32.91
C MET A 1 41.87 -21.24 33.56
N THR A 2 41.15 -21.76 34.55
CA THR A 2 39.88 -21.30 35.17
C THR A 2 40.04 -20.17 36.18
N ASP A 3 38.93 -19.44 36.42
CA ASP A 3 38.35 -18.96 37.71
C ASP A 3 37.45 -17.73 37.39
N THR A 4 36.12 -17.80 37.33
CA THR A 4 35.08 -18.11 38.34
C THR A 4 35.20 -17.28 39.62
N ALA A 5 34.39 -16.22 39.70
CA ALA A 5 33.95 -15.66 40.99
C ALA A 5 32.49 -15.20 40.88
N MET A 6 31.57 -16.13 41.13
CA MET A 6 30.24 -15.82 41.66
C MET A 6 30.39 -15.35 43.12
N ARG A 7 29.71 -14.28 43.52
CA ARG A 7 29.22 -14.13 44.90
C ARG A 7 27.82 -13.55 44.95
N MET A 8 26.92 -14.41 45.42
CA MET A 8 25.57 -14.15 45.93
C MET A 8 25.62 -13.40 47.27
N ASN A 9 24.54 -12.66 47.57
CA ASN A 9 23.87 -12.55 48.88
C ASN A 9 22.56 -11.78 48.63
N VAL A 10 21.36 -12.38 48.61
CA VAL A 10 20.58 -13.12 49.64
C VAL A 10 20.00 -12.23 50.75
N ILE A 11 18.74 -11.84 50.54
CA ILE A 11 17.54 -11.94 51.41
C ILE A 11 17.61 -11.42 52.86
N SER A 12 16.67 -10.51 53.20
CA SER A 12 15.79 -10.50 54.40
C SER A 12 15.06 -9.14 54.52
N ARG A 13 13.81 -8.95 54.95
CA ARG A 13 12.77 -9.78 55.57
C ARG A 13 11.44 -8.98 55.61
N LEU A 14 10.34 -9.70 55.45
CA LEU A 14 9.05 -9.59 56.15
C LEU A 14 8.49 -8.22 56.58
N GLY A 15 7.35 -7.87 55.98
CA GLY A 15 6.28 -7.09 56.60
C GLY A 15 4.93 -7.80 56.45
N LEU A 16 4.65 -8.80 57.31
CA LEU A 16 3.34 -9.43 57.46
C LEU A 16 2.47 -8.58 58.40
N ARG A 17 1.30 -8.08 57.94
CA ARG A 17 0.14 -7.89 58.81
C ARG A 17 -1.14 -8.37 58.12
N ARG A 18 -1.68 -9.45 58.72
CA ARG A 18 -3.05 -10.00 58.58
C ARG A 18 -4.09 -8.89 58.78
N SER A 19 -5.28 -8.93 58.18
CA SER A 19 -6.32 -9.94 58.43
C SER A 19 -7.45 -9.86 57.39
N ALA A 20 -7.98 -11.02 57.01
CA ALA A 20 -9.28 -11.18 56.36
C ALA A 20 -10.38 -11.41 57.42
N PRO A 21 -11.65 -11.15 57.10
CA PRO A 21 -12.64 -12.20 57.27
C PRO A 21 -13.60 -12.35 56.09
N ARG A 22 -14.11 -13.58 55.99
CA ARG A 22 -14.94 -14.15 54.94
C ARG A 22 -16.37 -13.59 54.94
N GLY A 23 -16.90 -13.34 53.74
CA GLY A 23 -18.34 -13.18 53.48
C GLY A 23 -18.65 -13.39 51.99
N ARG A 24 -19.16 -14.57 51.64
CA ARG A 24 -19.88 -14.90 50.37
C ARG A 24 -21.39 -14.58 50.57
N PRO A 25 -22.32 -14.70 49.59
CA PRO A 25 -22.23 -14.87 48.12
C PRO A 25 -23.21 -13.95 47.32
N LEU A 26 -23.10 -14.04 45.98
CA LEU A 26 -24.15 -13.89 44.93
C LEU A 26 -25.00 -12.60 44.87
N LEU A 27 -24.85 -11.87 43.76
CA LEU A 27 -25.99 -11.39 42.97
C LEU A 27 -25.56 -11.11 41.52
N LEU A 28 -26.23 -11.78 40.59
CA LEU A 28 -26.28 -11.48 39.16
C LEU A 28 -26.75 -10.03 38.94
N ALA A 29 -26.18 -9.32 37.96
CA ALA A 29 -26.91 -8.78 36.79
C ALA A 29 -26.14 -7.65 36.07
N ALA A 30 -26.43 -7.54 34.76
CA ALA A 30 -26.02 -6.52 33.77
C ALA A 30 -24.56 -6.63 33.29
N VAL A 31 -24.25 -7.36 32.22
CA VAL A 31 -24.58 -7.10 30.79
C VAL A 31 -24.24 -5.67 30.36
N ALA A 32 -23.27 -5.61 29.43
CA ALA A 32 -23.01 -4.56 28.45
C ALA A 32 -22.62 -3.16 28.95
N ALA A 33 -21.31 -2.92 29.02
CA ALA A 33 -20.75 -1.63 28.62
C ALA A 33 -19.78 -1.90 27.47
N LEU A 34 -20.23 -1.48 26.28
CA LEU A 34 -19.56 -1.65 25.00
C LEU A 34 -18.12 -1.13 25.04
N LEU A 35 -17.18 -2.04 24.78
CA LEU A 35 -15.89 -1.72 24.18
C LEU A 35 -16.13 -1.41 22.70
N ILE A 36 -16.50 -0.17 22.38
CA ILE A 36 -16.38 0.37 21.03
C ILE A 36 -15.90 1.81 21.17
N SER A 37 -14.60 1.98 21.44
CA SER A 37 -13.91 3.15 20.88
C SER A 37 -13.88 2.91 19.38
N GLY A 38 -14.94 3.33 18.71
CA GLY A 38 -15.00 3.33 17.27
C GLY A 38 -13.81 4.14 16.77
N CYS A 39 -12.95 3.48 16.00
CA CYS A 39 -12.26 4.17 14.92
C CYS A 39 -13.35 4.89 14.14
N SER A 40 -13.44 6.20 14.29
CA SER A 40 -14.16 7.06 13.36
C SER A 40 -13.44 6.92 12.02
N ALA A 41 -13.82 5.91 11.26
CA ALA A 41 -13.66 5.95 9.81
C ALA A 41 -14.65 7.02 9.36
N ASP A 42 -14.12 8.16 8.94
CA ASP A 42 -14.91 9.23 8.33
C ASP A 42 -15.78 8.62 7.22
N PRO A 43 -17.11 8.81 7.26
CA PRO A 43 -18.00 8.33 6.20
C PRO A 43 -17.79 9.06 4.85
N ASP A 44 -16.97 10.12 4.83
CA ASP A 44 -16.69 10.96 3.66
C ASP A 44 -15.33 10.67 2.99
N ASP A 45 -14.52 9.70 3.47
CA ASP A 45 -13.33 9.21 2.75
C ASP A 45 -13.73 8.15 1.69
N LEU A 46 -14.65 8.52 0.80
CA LEU A 46 -14.90 7.78 -0.43
C LEU A 46 -13.85 8.25 -1.45
N GLU A 47 -12.90 7.37 -1.82
CA GLU A 47 -11.99 7.66 -2.92
C GLU A 47 -12.83 8.10 -4.14
N PRO A 48 -12.47 9.20 -4.82
CA PRO A 48 -13.27 9.72 -5.92
C PRO A 48 -13.43 8.66 -7.00
N LEU A 49 -14.69 8.30 -7.29
CA LEU A 49 -15.01 7.35 -8.36
C LEU A 49 -14.85 8.03 -9.71
N VAL A 50 -14.12 7.39 -10.63
CA VAL A 50 -13.91 7.87 -11.99
C VAL A 50 -14.83 7.12 -12.97
N PRO A 51 -15.37 7.74 -14.03
CA PRO A 51 -16.07 7.00 -15.08
C PRO A 51 -15.14 6.00 -15.79
N ALA A 52 -15.62 4.77 -16.05
CA ALA A 52 -14.80 3.74 -16.72
C ALA A 52 -14.27 4.18 -18.10
N ALA A 53 -15.07 4.93 -18.87
CA ALA A 53 -14.62 5.49 -20.15
C ALA A 53 -13.39 6.39 -20.00
N GLN A 54 -13.40 7.29 -19.00
CA GLN A 54 -12.25 8.15 -18.70
C GLN A 54 -11.04 7.30 -18.25
N ALA A 55 -11.24 6.28 -17.42
CA ALA A 55 -10.15 5.42 -17.00
C ALA A 55 -9.55 4.57 -18.15
N ARG A 56 -10.35 4.11 -19.11
CA ARG A 56 -9.87 3.43 -20.33
C ARG A 56 -8.99 4.32 -21.21
N GLU A 57 -9.23 5.63 -21.21
CA GLU A 57 -8.40 6.61 -21.93
C GLU A 57 -7.14 7.00 -21.14
N GLN A 58 -7.28 7.20 -19.82
CA GLN A 58 -6.19 7.69 -18.96
C GLN A 58 -5.13 6.63 -18.66
N VAL A 59 -5.53 5.36 -18.49
CA VAL A 59 -4.58 4.28 -18.17
C VAL A 59 -3.47 4.15 -19.25
N PRO A 60 -3.79 4.05 -20.55
CA PRO A 60 -2.77 4.02 -21.61
C PRO A 60 -1.94 5.31 -21.68
N ALA A 61 -2.57 6.49 -21.52
CA ALA A 61 -1.89 7.78 -21.62
C ALA A 61 -0.86 7.99 -20.51
N LEU A 62 -1.20 7.64 -19.27
CA LEU A 62 -0.29 7.69 -18.13
C LEU A 62 0.83 6.64 -18.26
N LEU A 63 0.53 5.45 -18.79
CA LEU A 63 1.53 4.41 -19.07
C LEU A 63 2.54 4.87 -20.13
N GLU A 64 2.08 5.57 -21.18
CA GLU A 64 2.94 6.17 -22.19
C GLU A 64 3.80 7.30 -21.61
N THR A 65 3.20 8.18 -20.81
CA THR A 65 3.92 9.27 -20.12
C THR A 65 5.05 8.72 -19.25
N ALA A 66 4.77 7.69 -18.46
CA ALA A 66 5.77 7.04 -17.62
C ALA A 66 6.85 6.33 -18.44
N THR A 67 6.49 5.69 -19.55
CA THR A 67 7.43 5.01 -20.45
C THR A 67 8.37 6.01 -21.13
N ALA A 68 7.82 7.13 -21.62
CA ALA A 68 8.58 8.18 -22.30
C ALA A 68 9.64 8.81 -21.38
N ALA A 69 9.37 8.89 -20.07
CA ALA A 69 10.31 9.45 -19.09
C ALA A 69 11.64 8.67 -18.98
N PHE A 70 11.68 7.41 -19.42
CA PHE A 70 12.93 6.62 -19.46
C PHE A 70 13.80 6.91 -20.70
N ASN A 71 13.34 7.72 -21.66
CA ASN A 71 14.07 8.06 -22.89
C ASN A 71 14.62 6.83 -23.65
N LEU A 72 13.86 5.73 -23.61
CA LEU A 72 14.19 4.48 -24.30
C LEU A 72 13.56 4.46 -25.70
N PRO A 73 14.07 3.62 -26.62
CA PRO A 73 13.38 3.36 -27.88
C PRO A 73 11.94 2.93 -27.57
N ALA A 74 10.97 3.75 -28.02
CA ALA A 74 9.59 3.58 -27.62
C ALA A 74 9.05 2.23 -28.14
N PRO A 75 8.63 1.30 -27.27
CA PRO A 75 7.76 0.22 -27.73
C PRO A 75 6.46 0.83 -28.31
N PRO A 76 5.72 0.10 -29.16
CA PRO A 76 4.46 0.59 -29.74
C PRO A 76 3.55 1.23 -28.69
N ALA A 77 2.80 2.26 -29.05
CA ALA A 77 1.85 2.89 -28.13
C ALA A 77 0.87 1.83 -27.57
N PRO A 78 0.61 1.83 -26.24
CA PRO A 78 -0.32 0.86 -25.66
C PRO A 78 -1.71 1.09 -26.25
N GLN A 79 -2.34 0.02 -26.73
CA GLN A 79 -3.72 0.12 -27.21
C GLN A 79 -4.67 0.07 -26.03
N ALA A 80 -5.82 0.75 -26.12
CA ALA A 80 -6.84 0.72 -25.07
C ALA A 80 -7.36 -0.71 -24.78
N SER A 81 -7.22 -1.64 -25.71
CA SER A 81 -7.53 -3.07 -25.56
C SER A 81 -6.55 -3.85 -24.68
N GLU A 82 -5.41 -3.26 -24.31
CA GLU A 82 -4.41 -3.84 -23.39
C GLU A 82 -4.70 -3.49 -21.92
N VAL A 83 -5.84 -2.83 -21.67
CA VAL A 83 -6.32 -2.50 -20.33
C VAL A 83 -7.20 -3.62 -19.81
N GLU A 84 -6.78 -4.24 -18.71
CA GLU A 84 -7.52 -5.30 -18.06
C GLU A 84 -8.53 -4.71 -17.05
N GLU A 85 -9.76 -5.22 -17.05
CA GLU A 85 -10.78 -4.86 -16.07
C GLU A 85 -10.87 -5.94 -15.00
N GLN A 86 -10.80 -5.54 -13.74
CA GLN A 86 -10.99 -6.43 -12.59
C GLN A 86 -12.02 -5.83 -11.64
N PRO A 87 -12.83 -6.63 -10.94
CA PRO A 87 -13.71 -6.12 -9.88
C PRO A 87 -12.89 -5.37 -8.83
N CYS A 88 -13.43 -4.27 -8.31
CA CYS A 88 -12.87 -3.67 -7.12
C CYS A 88 -13.15 -4.55 -5.90
N ASP A 89 -12.20 -4.61 -4.96
CA ASP A 89 -12.45 -5.16 -3.64
C ASP A 89 -13.07 -4.08 -2.74
N ASP A 90 -13.99 -4.48 -1.88
CA ASP A 90 -14.50 -3.71 -0.76
C ASP A 90 -13.42 -3.53 0.32
N ARG A 91 -13.76 -2.78 1.37
CA ARG A 91 -12.83 -2.52 2.50
C ARG A 91 -12.45 -3.78 3.30
N ALA A 92 -13.13 -4.92 3.08
CA ALA A 92 -12.83 -6.22 3.67
C ALA A 92 -12.01 -7.14 2.73
N GLY A 93 -11.63 -6.66 1.54
CA GLY A 93 -10.91 -7.45 0.54
C GLY A 93 -11.79 -8.47 -0.17
N GLN A 94 -13.12 -8.26 -0.19
CA GLN A 94 -14.07 -9.06 -0.95
C GLN A 94 -14.52 -8.31 -2.20
N PRO A 95 -14.93 -8.98 -3.29
CA PRO A 95 -15.46 -8.29 -4.46
C PRO A 95 -16.61 -7.35 -4.09
N ASP A 96 -16.49 -6.09 -4.50
CA ASP A 96 -17.44 -5.02 -4.23
C ASP A 96 -18.80 -5.32 -4.91
N ASN A 97 -19.88 -5.10 -4.16
CA ASN A 97 -21.24 -5.44 -4.58
C ASN A 97 -21.90 -4.38 -5.48
N GLU A 98 -21.27 -3.23 -5.67
CA GLU A 98 -21.74 -2.13 -6.51
C GLU A 98 -21.30 -2.27 -7.99
N ASN A 99 -20.71 -3.41 -8.36
CA ASN A 99 -20.13 -3.67 -9.69
C ASN A 99 -19.06 -2.65 -10.10
N LEU A 100 -18.32 -2.11 -9.14
CA LEU A 100 -17.20 -1.23 -9.44
C LEU A 100 -16.06 -2.02 -10.09
N ILE A 101 -15.44 -1.41 -11.09
CA ILE A 101 -14.31 -1.99 -11.82
C ILE A 101 -13.05 -1.17 -11.58
N ARG A 102 -11.91 -1.86 -11.54
CA ARG A 102 -10.58 -1.28 -11.58
C ARG A 102 -9.93 -1.64 -12.90
N LEU A 103 -9.34 -0.66 -13.55
CA LEU A 103 -8.65 -0.83 -14.81
C LEU A 103 -7.15 -0.86 -14.57
N PHE A 104 -6.49 -1.84 -15.18
CA PHE A 104 -5.07 -2.10 -15.04
C PHE A 104 -4.38 -2.01 -16.40
N GLY A 105 -3.25 -1.32 -16.43
CA GLY A 105 -2.35 -1.32 -17.57
C GLY A 105 -0.95 -1.70 -17.12
N GLY A 106 -0.19 -2.35 -17.99
CA GLY A 106 1.16 -2.78 -17.66
C GLY A 106 2.05 -2.90 -18.89
N ARG A 107 3.34 -2.64 -18.70
CA ARG A 107 4.35 -2.77 -19.74
C ARG A 107 5.68 -3.19 -19.16
N GLN A 108 6.36 -4.07 -19.88
CA GLN A 108 7.78 -4.32 -19.69
C GLN A 108 8.58 -3.44 -20.63
N ILE A 109 9.60 -2.79 -20.10
CA ILE A 109 10.56 -1.99 -20.88
C ILE A 109 11.97 -2.52 -20.62
N PRO A 110 12.89 -2.37 -21.58
CA PRO A 110 14.31 -2.62 -21.32
C PRO A 110 14.76 -1.83 -20.10
N ALA A 111 15.56 -2.44 -19.22
CA ALA A 111 16.23 -1.68 -18.19
C ALA A 111 17.21 -0.71 -18.87
N PRO A 112 17.20 0.57 -18.50
CA PRO A 112 18.15 1.53 -19.02
C PRO A 112 19.56 1.16 -18.56
N ALA A 113 20.56 1.54 -19.35
CA ALA A 113 21.94 1.18 -19.09
C ALA A 113 22.44 1.76 -17.75
N GLY A 114 22.99 0.92 -16.88
CA GLY A 114 23.53 1.33 -15.57
C GLY A 114 22.75 0.73 -14.40
N ASP A 115 22.73 1.43 -13.28
CA ASP A 115 22.01 1.00 -12.07
C ASP A 115 20.50 1.22 -12.23
N SER A 116 19.76 0.14 -12.47
CA SER A 116 18.31 0.17 -12.65
C SER A 116 17.56 0.74 -11.44
N GLU A 117 18.07 0.56 -10.22
CA GLU A 117 17.41 1.06 -9.01
C GLU A 117 17.54 2.57 -8.93
N GLN A 118 18.76 3.08 -9.14
CA GLN A 118 19.03 4.52 -9.17
C GLN A 118 18.25 5.22 -10.29
N GLN A 119 18.12 4.57 -11.44
CA GLN A 119 17.34 5.12 -12.55
C GLN A 119 15.84 5.14 -12.27
N VAL A 120 15.26 4.08 -11.72
CA VAL A 120 13.85 4.08 -11.30
C VAL A 120 13.61 5.16 -10.25
N GLU A 121 14.51 5.32 -9.29
CA GLU A 121 14.42 6.41 -8.31
C GLU A 121 14.43 7.78 -8.98
N THR A 122 15.38 8.03 -9.90
CA THR A 122 15.52 9.30 -10.62
C THR A 122 14.27 9.60 -11.46
N VAL A 123 13.79 8.63 -12.23
CA VAL A 123 12.58 8.80 -13.06
C VAL A 123 11.34 8.99 -12.20
N SER A 124 11.21 8.25 -11.09
CA SER A 124 10.10 8.45 -10.16
C SER A 124 10.11 9.87 -9.56
N ALA A 125 11.28 10.40 -9.19
CA ALA A 125 11.42 11.76 -8.67
C ALA A 125 11.05 12.81 -9.72
N SER A 126 11.50 12.61 -10.95
CA SER A 126 11.22 13.50 -12.08
C SER A 126 9.73 13.54 -12.40
N LEU A 127 9.09 12.37 -12.55
CA LEU A 127 7.65 12.27 -12.81
C LEU A 127 6.81 12.90 -11.70
N ALA A 128 7.17 12.64 -10.43
CA ALA A 128 6.49 13.23 -9.28
C ALA A 128 6.55 14.76 -9.30
N THR A 129 7.74 15.32 -9.57
CA THR A 129 7.93 16.77 -9.59
C THR A 129 7.27 17.42 -10.80
N ALA A 130 7.39 16.81 -11.98
CA ALA A 130 6.89 17.39 -13.23
C ALA A 130 5.35 17.40 -13.34
N ASN A 131 4.68 16.47 -12.66
CA ASN A 131 3.23 16.30 -12.77
C ASN A 131 2.49 16.51 -11.43
N ASP A 132 3.18 16.99 -10.39
CA ASP A 132 2.64 17.15 -9.04
C ASP A 132 2.04 15.85 -8.47
N TRP A 133 2.72 14.72 -8.70
CA TRP A 133 2.30 13.43 -8.17
C TRP A 133 2.95 13.17 -6.82
N SER A 134 2.20 12.56 -5.91
CA SER A 134 2.78 12.02 -4.69
C SER A 134 3.62 10.79 -5.00
N ARG A 135 4.68 10.57 -4.22
CA ARG A 135 5.65 9.49 -4.43
C ARG A 135 6.01 8.82 -3.12
N GLU A 136 6.00 7.50 -3.13
CA GLU A 136 6.33 6.64 -1.99
C GLU A 136 7.26 5.51 -2.44
N LYS A 137 8.30 5.23 -1.66
CA LYS A 137 9.12 4.02 -1.88
C LYS A 137 8.33 2.81 -1.36
N ALA A 138 8.15 1.79 -2.18
CA ALA A 138 7.44 0.59 -1.74
C ALA A 138 8.25 -0.11 -0.64
N SER A 139 7.54 -0.75 0.30
CA SER A 139 8.13 -1.46 1.44
C SER A 139 8.92 -2.72 1.03
N VAL A 140 8.72 -3.22 -0.19
CA VAL A 140 9.35 -4.45 -0.69
C VAL A 140 10.00 -4.19 -2.05
N GLY A 141 11.30 -4.51 -2.13
CA GLY A 141 12.11 -4.38 -3.33
C GLY A 141 12.39 -2.93 -3.74
N SER A 142 13.04 -2.77 -4.88
CA SER A 142 13.48 -1.47 -5.39
C SER A 142 12.42 -0.82 -6.27
N SER A 143 11.18 -0.76 -5.75
CA SER A 143 10.03 -0.22 -6.46
C SER A 143 9.52 1.09 -5.87
N TRP A 144 8.97 1.93 -6.73
CA TRP A 144 8.40 3.22 -6.38
C TRP A 144 6.94 3.29 -6.80
N ARG A 145 6.10 3.81 -5.91
CA ARG A 145 4.68 4.09 -6.17
C ARG A 145 4.52 5.58 -6.37
N LEU A 146 3.84 5.96 -7.43
CA LEU A 146 3.43 7.33 -7.69
C LEU A 146 1.91 7.37 -7.73
N ARG A 147 1.31 8.35 -7.05
CA ARG A 147 -0.14 8.53 -7.04
C ARG A 147 -0.49 9.90 -7.58
N THR A 148 -1.31 9.92 -8.63
CA THR A 148 -1.83 11.14 -9.25
C THR A 148 -2.88 11.80 -8.35
N PRO A 149 -3.17 13.10 -8.51
CA PRO A 149 -4.23 13.77 -7.76
C PRO A 149 -5.60 13.11 -7.90
N GLU A 150 -5.86 12.48 -9.05
CA GLU A 150 -7.10 11.76 -9.37
C GLU A 150 -7.13 10.33 -8.81
N GLY A 151 -6.07 9.88 -8.13
CA GLY A 151 -6.05 8.59 -7.45
C GLY A 151 -5.53 7.42 -8.29
N TYR A 152 -4.98 7.64 -9.48
CA TYR A 152 -4.30 6.59 -10.24
C TYR A 152 -2.99 6.22 -9.55
N MET A 153 -2.67 4.93 -9.49
CA MET A 153 -1.45 4.42 -8.88
C MET A 153 -0.54 3.84 -9.95
N LEU A 154 0.59 4.50 -10.18
CA LEU A 154 1.68 4.02 -11.02
C LEU A 154 2.71 3.32 -10.15
N VAL A 155 3.22 2.17 -10.59
CA VAL A 155 4.29 1.42 -9.93
C VAL A 155 5.41 1.18 -10.93
N LEU A 156 6.60 1.64 -10.56
CA LEU A 156 7.84 1.42 -11.30
C LEU A 156 8.68 0.39 -10.55
N ARG A 157 9.08 -0.68 -11.23
CA ARG A 157 9.80 -1.79 -10.59
C ARG A 157 10.86 -2.40 -11.52
N PRO A 158 12.13 -2.47 -11.10
CA PRO A 158 13.13 -3.35 -11.71
C PRO A 158 12.72 -4.82 -11.51
N VAL A 159 12.72 -5.60 -12.58
CA VAL A 159 12.46 -7.06 -12.52
C VAL A 159 13.76 -7.85 -12.67
N SER A 160 14.66 -7.37 -13.51
CA SER A 160 16.00 -7.94 -13.70
C SER A 160 16.98 -6.84 -14.15
N PRO A 161 18.28 -7.12 -14.25
CA PRO A 161 19.26 -6.16 -14.78
C PRO A 161 18.98 -5.68 -16.21
N GLN A 162 18.07 -6.34 -16.94
CA GLN A 162 17.75 -6.04 -18.34
C GLN A 162 16.30 -5.61 -18.53
N LEU A 163 15.45 -5.69 -17.50
CA LEU A 163 14.01 -5.48 -17.62
C LEU A 163 13.44 -4.73 -16.42
N MET A 164 12.54 -3.80 -16.71
CA MET A 164 11.70 -3.13 -15.72
C MET A 164 10.24 -3.25 -16.11
N THR A 165 9.37 -3.20 -15.12
CA THR A 165 7.91 -3.10 -15.31
C THR A 165 7.42 -1.74 -14.89
N ILE A 166 6.56 -1.17 -15.72
CA ILE A 166 5.70 -0.03 -15.42
C ILE A 166 4.28 -0.59 -15.37
N SER A 167 3.59 -0.41 -14.26
CA SER A 167 2.19 -0.82 -14.14
C SER A 167 1.37 0.32 -13.55
N ILE A 168 0.14 0.45 -14.00
CA ILE A 168 -0.80 1.46 -13.53
C ILE A 168 -2.12 0.79 -13.17
N ALA A 169 -2.72 1.27 -12.08
CA ALA A 169 -4.07 0.94 -11.69
C ALA A 169 -4.90 2.22 -11.59
N SER A 170 -6.11 2.22 -12.13
CA SER A 170 -7.08 3.28 -11.88
C SER A 170 -7.56 3.26 -10.42
N PRO A 171 -8.16 4.37 -9.93
CA PRO A 171 -9.12 4.27 -8.83
C PRO A 171 -10.30 3.37 -9.23
N CYS A 172 -11.14 2.99 -8.26
CA CYS A 172 -12.37 2.29 -8.58
C CYS A 172 -13.27 3.16 -9.46
N ALA A 173 -13.81 2.54 -10.51
CA ALA A 173 -14.57 3.20 -11.54
C ALA A 173 -15.98 2.61 -11.65
N ARG A 174 -16.94 3.48 -11.98
CA ARG A 174 -18.30 3.04 -12.34
C ARG A 174 -18.30 2.57 -13.80
N PRO A 175 -18.91 1.41 -14.11
CA PRO A 175 -18.98 0.87 -15.47
C PRO A 175 -19.50 1.85 -16.53
#